data_AF-A0A935HF06-F1
#
_entry.id   AF-A0A935HF06-F1
#
_cell.length_a   1.000
_cell.length_b   1.000
_cell.length_c   1.000
_cell.angle_alpha   90.00
_cell.angle_beta   90.00
_cell.angle_gamma   90.00
#
_symmetry.space_group_name_H-M   'P 1'
#
loop_
_entity.id
_entity.type
_entity.pdbx_description
1 polymer ?
#
loop_
_entity_poly.entity_id
_entity_poly.type
_entity_poly.pdbx_seq_one_letter_code
_entity_poly.pdbx_strand_id
1 'polypeptide(L)'
;MINHEMMVKLAKVLQISDDTQKKRALELSSDQSDKRKALDAEVWRLVFYVMRDKPLLSNVDVRFQLNRFPNFTRIHGMPDLYIQLSLLCMRQPQTLKGLQSLFPKKNSQLIALFVCCALSSGMATVLTTTNPIEKTKPESLPVFTHKPARSRSFLRSLLDKLF
;
A
#
# COMPACT_ATOMS: atom_id res chain seq x y z
N MET A 1 46.01 -2.98 2.52
CA MET A 1 44.78 -2.93 3.33
C MET A 1 43.71 -2.25 2.50
N ILE A 2 42.58 -2.92 2.26
CA ILE A 2 41.63 -2.63 1.17
C ILE A 2 40.52 -1.71 1.69
N ASN A 3 40.49 -0.46 1.21
CA ASN A 3 39.38 0.47 1.46
C ASN A 3 38.17 0.03 0.62
N HIS A 4 37.09 -0.40 1.30
CA HIS A 4 35.84 -0.74 0.65
C HIS A 4 35.02 0.55 0.46
N GLU A 5 35.13 1.16 -0.72
CA GLU A 5 34.25 2.25 -1.14
C GLU A 5 32.82 1.71 -1.34
N MET A 6 31.91 2.06 -0.42
CA MET A 6 30.47 1.84 -0.60
C MET A 6 29.93 2.89 -1.59
N MET A 7 29.72 2.49 -2.85
CA MET A 7 28.94 3.27 -3.81
C MET A 7 27.44 3.11 -3.55
N VAL A 8 26.79 4.21 -3.15
CA VAL A 8 25.32 4.31 -3.12
C VAL A 8 24.83 4.56 -4.56
N LYS A 9 24.19 3.56 -5.16
CA LYS A 9 23.49 3.75 -6.45
C LYS A 9 22.20 4.51 -6.22
N LEU A 10 22.21 5.81 -6.54
CA LEU A 10 21.02 6.62 -6.65
C LEU A 10 20.13 6.05 -7.77
N ALA A 11 18.90 5.67 -7.42
CA ALA A 11 17.91 5.20 -8.37
C ALA A 11 17.62 6.31 -9.39
N LYS A 12 17.81 6.03 -10.68
CA LYS A 12 17.41 6.94 -11.75
C LYS A 12 15.90 7.09 -11.73
N VAL A 13 15.43 8.30 -11.45
CA VAL A 13 14.04 8.70 -11.67
C VAL A 13 13.79 8.64 -13.17
N LEU A 14 12.95 7.70 -13.61
CA LEU A 14 12.44 7.67 -14.96
C LEU A 14 11.55 8.90 -15.15
N GLN A 15 12.06 9.93 -15.83
CA GLN A 15 11.24 11.05 -16.22
C GLN A 15 10.18 10.56 -17.20
N ILE A 16 8.91 10.75 -16.81
CA ILE A 16 7.76 10.50 -17.67
C ILE A 16 7.76 11.61 -18.73
N SER A 17 8.54 11.42 -19.79
CA SER A 17 8.54 12.25 -20.98
C SER A 17 7.45 11.76 -21.92
N ASP A 18 6.20 12.10 -21.61
CA ASP A 18 5.09 11.92 -22.53
C ASP A 18 4.10 13.07 -22.32
N ASP A 19 4.19 14.10 -23.16
CA ASP A 19 3.32 15.28 -23.07
C ASP A 19 1.84 14.92 -23.22
N THR A 20 1.53 13.75 -23.80
CA THR A 20 0.17 13.20 -23.82
C THR A 20 -0.33 12.82 -22.42
N GLN A 21 0.56 12.31 -21.56
CA GLN A 21 0.23 11.95 -20.17
C GLN A 21 0.08 13.19 -19.29
N LYS A 22 0.87 14.24 -19.55
CA LYS A 22 0.67 15.54 -18.90
C LYS A 22 -0.69 16.15 -19.28
N LYS A 23 -1.08 16.10 -20.55
CA LYS A 23 -2.40 16.58 -21.00
C LYS A 23 -3.54 15.79 -20.36
N ARG A 24 -3.47 14.45 -20.33
CA ARG A 24 -4.45 13.61 -19.62
C ARG A 24 -4.50 13.90 -18.12
N ALA A 25 -3.36 14.13 -17.47
CA ALA A 25 -3.32 14.51 -16.05
C ALA A 25 -4.02 15.86 -15.81
N LEU A 26 -3.84 16.81 -16.72
CA LEU A 26 -4.45 18.13 -16.66
C LEU A 26 -5.98 18.06 -16.85
N GLU A 27 -6.44 17.28 -17.84
CA GLU A 27 -7.87 17.03 -18.11
C GLU A 27 -8.55 16.33 -16.93
N LEU A 28 -7.86 15.42 -16.26
CA LEU A 28 -8.38 14.77 -15.06
C LEU A 28 -8.51 15.78 -13.90
N SER A 29 -7.56 16.71 -13.77
CA SER A 29 -7.51 17.71 -12.68
C SER A 29 -8.51 18.86 -12.84
N SER A 30 -8.90 19.20 -14.08
CA SER A 30 -9.77 20.36 -14.37
C SER A 30 -11.24 20.15 -14.00
N ASP A 31 -11.65 18.94 -13.60
CA ASP A 31 -13.00 18.66 -13.10
C ASP A 31 -13.18 19.20 -11.66
N GLN A 32 -13.36 20.53 -11.59
CA GLN A 32 -13.36 21.42 -10.42
C GLN A 32 -14.65 21.43 -9.59
N SER A 33 -15.58 20.50 -9.81
CA SER A 33 -16.85 20.46 -9.05
C SER A 33 -16.67 20.20 -7.55
N ASP A 34 -15.51 19.67 -7.14
CA ASP A 34 -15.24 19.25 -5.76
C ASP A 34 -14.03 20.00 -5.18
N LYS A 35 -14.27 21.22 -4.67
CA LYS A 35 -13.23 22.17 -4.21
C LYS A 35 -12.41 21.72 -2.98
N ARG A 36 -12.58 20.48 -2.51
CA ARG A 36 -11.83 19.88 -1.38
C ARG A 36 -11.47 18.42 -1.66
N LYS A 37 -11.00 18.08 -2.86
CA LYS A 37 -10.41 16.76 -3.12
C LYS A 37 -9.17 16.58 -2.25
N ALA A 38 -9.12 15.49 -1.51
CA ALA A 38 -7.95 15.14 -0.71
C ALA A 38 -6.81 14.78 -1.68
N LEU A 39 -5.64 15.39 -1.49
CA LEU A 39 -4.49 15.27 -2.42
C LEU A 39 -4.08 13.80 -2.63
N ASP A 40 -4.13 13.00 -1.57
CA ASP A 40 -3.86 11.56 -1.60
C ASP A 40 -4.81 10.80 -2.54
N ALA A 41 -6.11 11.10 -2.49
CA ALA A 41 -7.10 10.50 -3.36
C ALA A 41 -6.89 10.90 -4.84
N GLU A 42 -6.53 12.16 -5.08
CA GLU A 42 -6.28 12.66 -6.43
C GLU A 42 -4.99 12.08 -7.03
N VAL A 43 -3.91 12.01 -6.23
CA VAL A 43 -2.66 11.37 -6.63
C VAL A 43 -2.88 9.88 -6.90
N TRP A 44 -3.64 9.19 -6.04
CA TRP A 44 -3.99 7.78 -6.27
C TRP A 44 -4.71 7.60 -7.61
N ARG A 45 -5.75 8.42 -7.85
CA ARG A 45 -6.54 8.38 -9.08
C ARG A 45 -5.66 8.62 -10.31
N LEU A 46 -4.78 9.63 -10.26
CA LEU A 46 -3.87 9.96 -11.33
C LEU A 46 -2.90 8.80 -11.63
N VAL A 47 -2.26 8.25 -10.61
CA VAL A 47 -1.31 7.12 -10.76
C VAL A 47 -2.03 5.91 -11.33
N PHE A 48 -3.23 5.60 -10.83
CA PHE A 48 -4.04 4.51 -11.36
C PHE A 48 -4.31 4.68 -12.86
N TYR A 49 -4.84 5.84 -13.29
CA TYR A 49 -5.18 6.04 -14.71
C TYR A 49 -3.95 6.10 -15.63
N VAL A 50 -2.82 6.64 -15.17
CA VAL A 50 -1.60 6.72 -15.98
C VAL A 50 -0.89 5.37 -16.09
N MET A 51 -0.99 4.52 -15.07
CA MET A 51 -0.20 3.30 -14.98
C MET A 51 -1.00 2.01 -15.24
N ARG A 52 -2.35 2.04 -15.23
CA ARG A 52 -3.19 0.84 -15.40
C ARG A 52 -2.94 0.05 -16.67
N ASP A 53 -2.55 0.73 -17.75
CA ASP A 53 -2.32 0.13 -19.07
C ASP A 53 -0.83 -0.17 -19.32
N LYS A 54 0.04 0.08 -18.32
CA LYS A 54 1.49 -0.12 -18.44
C LYS A 54 1.95 -1.38 -17.70
N PRO A 55 2.86 -2.17 -18.28
CA PRO A 55 3.43 -3.31 -17.58
C PRO A 55 4.33 -2.82 -16.44
N LEU A 56 3.88 -3.05 -15.20
CA LEU A 56 4.66 -2.75 -14.00
C LEU A 56 5.69 -3.88 -13.78
N LEU A 57 6.93 -3.66 -14.23
CA LEU A 57 8.04 -4.60 -14.02
C LEU A 57 8.50 -4.56 -12.56
N SER A 58 8.27 -5.64 -11.80
CA SER A 58 8.70 -5.73 -10.40
C SER A 58 10.10 -6.36 -10.27
N ASN A 59 11.13 -5.63 -10.70
CA ASN A 59 12.52 -6.09 -10.52
C ASN A 59 13.00 -5.99 -9.05
N VAL A 60 12.28 -5.24 -8.21
CA VAL A 60 12.60 -5.01 -6.80
C VAL A 60 11.39 -5.35 -5.94
N ASP A 61 11.58 -6.19 -4.92
CA ASP A 61 10.52 -6.51 -3.96
C ASP A 61 10.52 -5.46 -2.84
N VAL A 62 9.57 -4.52 -2.93
CA VAL A 62 9.46 -3.41 -1.97
C VAL A 62 8.72 -3.90 -0.72
N ARG A 63 9.34 -3.69 0.45
CA ARG A 63 8.67 -3.87 1.75
C ARG A 63 8.05 -2.54 2.18
N PHE A 64 6.75 -2.56 2.48
CA PHE A 64 6.01 -1.35 2.85
C PHE A 64 4.90 -1.66 3.86
N GLN A 65 4.40 -0.63 4.50
CA GLN A 65 3.20 -0.72 5.34
C GLN A 65 2.26 0.43 5.00
N LEU A 66 0.95 0.14 4.99
CA LEU A 66 -0.07 1.14 4.79
C LEU A 66 -0.33 1.85 6.12
N ASN A 67 -0.20 3.18 6.14
CA ASN A 67 -0.37 3.99 7.35
C ASN A 67 -1.82 4.47 7.52
N ARG A 68 -2.54 4.63 6.41
CA ARG A 68 -3.92 5.12 6.37
C ARG A 68 -4.73 4.32 5.36
N PHE A 69 -5.98 4.06 5.71
CA PHE A 69 -6.90 3.37 4.81
C PHE A 69 -7.33 4.31 3.67
N PRO A 70 -7.16 3.94 2.39
CA PRO A 70 -7.60 4.77 1.27
C PRO A 70 -9.08 5.03 1.30
N ASN A 71 -9.48 6.28 1.06
CA ASN A 71 -10.89 6.64 0.98
C ASN A 71 -11.47 6.28 -0.40
N PHE A 72 -11.77 5.00 -0.61
CA PHE A 72 -12.32 4.49 -1.86
C PHE A 72 -13.70 5.09 -2.22
N THR A 73 -14.42 5.72 -1.28
CA THR A 73 -15.67 6.44 -1.60
C THR A 73 -15.43 7.67 -2.48
N ARG A 74 -14.22 8.24 -2.40
CA ARG A 74 -13.79 9.40 -3.21
C ARG A 74 -12.99 9.01 -4.45
N ILE A 75 -12.62 7.74 -4.58
CA ILE A 75 -11.82 7.21 -5.69
C ILE A 75 -12.72 6.23 -6.45
N HIS A 76 -13.50 6.75 -7.39
CA HIS A 76 -14.45 5.95 -8.16
C HIS A 76 -13.75 4.99 -9.15
N GLY A 77 -14.38 3.84 -9.41
CA GLY A 77 -13.90 2.85 -10.39
C GLY A 77 -12.73 2.00 -9.93
N MET A 78 -12.44 1.93 -8.62
CA MET A 78 -11.38 1.09 -8.09
C MET A 78 -11.81 -0.38 -8.00
N PRO A 79 -10.92 -1.34 -8.31
CA PRO A 79 -11.22 -2.76 -8.16
C PRO A 79 -11.48 -3.14 -6.68
N ASP A 80 -12.45 -4.03 -6.44
CA ASP A 80 -12.78 -4.53 -5.08
C ASP A 80 -11.59 -5.16 -4.36
N LEU A 81 -10.64 -5.71 -5.13
CA LEU A 81 -9.39 -6.26 -4.62
C LEU A 81 -8.61 -5.22 -3.79
N TYR A 82 -8.71 -3.93 -4.10
CA TYR A 82 -7.96 -2.87 -3.42
C TYR A 82 -8.42 -2.70 -1.98
N ILE A 83 -9.70 -2.90 -1.70
CA ILE A 83 -10.24 -2.88 -0.33
C ILE A 83 -9.60 -4.01 0.48
N GLN A 84 -9.55 -5.22 -0.08
CA GLN A 84 -8.95 -6.39 0.58
C GLN A 84 -7.45 -6.21 0.82
N LEU A 85 -6.72 -5.69 -0.18
CA LEU A 85 -5.30 -5.39 -0.06
C LEU A 85 -5.04 -4.33 1.00
N SER A 86 -5.83 -3.24 1.03
CA SER A 86 -5.72 -2.20 2.06
C SER A 86 -5.92 -2.75 3.46
N LEU A 87 -6.96 -3.58 3.69
CA LEU A 87 -7.19 -4.20 4.99
C LEU A 87 -6.01 -5.06 5.44
N LEU A 88 -5.40 -5.81 4.53
CA LEU A 88 -4.25 -6.64 4.83
C LEU A 88 -2.99 -5.80 5.12
N CYS A 89 -2.70 -4.80 4.30
CA CYS A 89 -1.52 -3.93 4.42
C CYS A 89 -1.59 -2.96 5.61
N MET A 90 -2.79 -2.67 6.14
CA MET A 90 -2.96 -1.90 7.38
C MET A 90 -2.56 -2.70 8.63
N ARG A 91 -2.75 -4.03 8.62
CA ARG A 91 -2.51 -4.87 9.79
C ARG A 91 -1.03 -5.14 10.04
N GLN A 92 -0.25 -5.29 8.98
CA GLN A 92 1.17 -5.63 9.08
C GLN A 92 1.93 -5.17 7.83
N PRO A 93 3.26 -4.97 7.94
CA PRO A 93 4.12 -4.79 6.78
C PRO A 93 4.00 -5.94 5.77
N GLN A 94 3.99 -5.60 4.49
CA GLN A 94 3.89 -6.55 3.38
C GLN A 94 5.01 -6.31 2.36
N THR A 95 5.30 -7.33 1.56
CA THR A 95 6.11 -7.18 0.34
C THR A 95 5.24 -7.39 -0.89
N LEU A 96 5.66 -6.86 -2.04
CA LEU A 96 4.92 -7.03 -3.28
C LEU A 96 4.79 -8.52 -3.66
N LYS A 97 5.89 -9.27 -3.57
CA LYS A 97 5.87 -10.73 -3.82
C LYS A 97 5.02 -11.47 -2.80
N GLY A 98 5.02 -11.05 -1.54
CA GLY A 98 4.17 -11.60 -0.49
C GLY A 98 2.68 -11.39 -0.77
N LEU A 99 2.30 -10.21 -1.28
CA LEU A 99 0.92 -9.96 -1.71
C LEU A 99 0.54 -10.81 -2.93
N GLN A 100 1.44 -10.94 -3.92
CA GLN A 100 1.19 -11.78 -5.09
C GLN A 100 1.02 -13.26 -4.73
N SER A 101 1.79 -13.78 -3.75
CA SER A 101 1.67 -15.16 -3.30
C SER A 101 0.41 -15.43 -2.49
N LEU A 102 -0.10 -14.44 -1.74
CA LEU A 102 -1.37 -14.54 -1.00
C LEU A 102 -2.60 -14.47 -1.93
N PHE A 103 -2.46 -13.86 -3.10
CA PHE A 103 -3.53 -13.74 -4.10
C PHE A 103 -3.14 -14.35 -5.46
N PRO A 104 -2.81 -15.65 -5.53
CA PRO A 104 -2.21 -16.26 -6.73
C PRO A 104 -3.18 -16.33 -7.92
N LYS A 105 -4.50 -16.28 -7.66
CA LYS A 105 -5.55 -16.27 -8.69
C LYS A 105 -5.91 -14.87 -9.19
N LYS A 106 -5.33 -13.82 -8.61
CA LYS A 106 -5.62 -12.42 -8.98
C LYS A 106 -4.53 -11.88 -9.92
N ASN A 107 -4.88 -10.87 -10.70
CA ASN A 107 -3.95 -10.25 -11.64
C ASN A 107 -2.79 -9.59 -10.87
N SER A 108 -1.56 -10.09 -11.09
CA SER A 108 -0.34 -9.60 -10.46
C SER A 108 -0.06 -8.13 -10.78
N GLN A 109 -0.46 -7.64 -11.96
CA GLN A 109 -0.35 -6.23 -12.33
C GLN A 109 -1.26 -5.34 -11.50
N LEU A 110 -2.48 -5.79 -11.17
CA LEU A 110 -3.39 -5.02 -10.31
C LEU A 110 -2.83 -4.87 -8.89
N ILE A 111 -2.18 -5.92 -8.38
CA ILE A 111 -1.50 -5.89 -7.08
C ILE A 111 -0.30 -4.93 -7.13
N ALA A 112 0.52 -4.99 -8.18
CA ALA A 112 1.63 -4.05 -8.35
C ALA A 112 1.13 -2.59 -8.46
N LEU A 113 0.05 -2.36 -9.21
CA LEU A 113 -0.57 -1.06 -9.39
C LEU A 113 -1.09 -0.50 -8.07
N PHE A 114 -1.69 -1.35 -7.22
CA PHE A 114 -2.11 -0.97 -5.87
C PHE A 114 -0.92 -0.47 -5.05
N VAL A 115 0.20 -1.20 -5.05
CA VAL A 115 1.41 -0.80 -4.31
C VAL A 115 1.95 0.54 -4.82
N CYS A 116 2.01 0.73 -6.14
CA CYS A 116 2.40 2.01 -6.74
C CYS A 116 1.48 3.15 -6.29
N CYS A 117 0.16 2.97 -6.35
CA CYS A 117 -0.79 4.00 -5.94
C CYS A 117 -0.64 4.34 -4.44
N ALA A 118 -0.48 3.34 -3.59
CA ALA A 118 -0.33 3.53 -2.14
C ALA A 118 0.96 4.28 -1.76
N LEU A 119 2.07 3.97 -2.41
CA LEU A 119 3.34 4.65 -2.18
C LEU A 119 3.34 6.07 -2.74
N SER A 120 2.89 6.25 -3.99
CA SER A 120 2.89 7.57 -4.64
C SER A 120 1.94 8.57 -3.99
N SER A 121 0.79 8.11 -3.47
CA SER A 121 -0.16 8.95 -2.73
C SER A 121 0.27 9.30 -1.31
N GLY A 122 1.40 8.74 -0.83
CA GLY A 122 1.87 8.94 0.53
C GLY A 122 1.01 8.24 1.60
N MET A 123 0.17 7.29 1.21
CA MET A 123 -0.62 6.49 2.15
C MET A 123 0.17 5.33 2.76
N ALA A 124 1.21 4.86 2.06
CA ALA A 124 2.12 3.84 2.55
C ALA A 124 3.55 4.37 2.71
N THR A 125 4.28 3.80 3.66
CA THR A 125 5.72 4.06 3.87
C THR A 125 6.53 2.85 3.45
N VAL A 126 7.61 3.10 2.72
CA VAL A 126 8.62 2.07 2.43
C VAL A 126 9.43 1.84 3.70
N LEU A 127 9.60 0.57 4.06
CA LEU A 127 10.42 0.18 5.19
C LEU A 127 11.80 -0.19 4.65
N THR A 128 12.82 0.59 4.99
CA THR A 128 14.21 0.24 4.67
C THR A 128 14.63 -0.92 5.55
N THR A 129 15.17 -1.97 4.93
CA THR A 129 15.75 -3.12 5.62
C THR A 129 17.08 -2.74 6.28
N THR A 130 17.08 -1.75 7.16
CA THR A 130 18.18 -1.47 8.10
C THR A 130 17.77 -2.01 9.45
N ASN A 131 17.62 -3.33 9.52
CA ASN A 131 17.91 -4.10 10.71
C ASN A 131 18.37 -5.48 10.20
N PRO A 132 19.54 -5.98 10.65
CA PRO A 132 19.87 -7.36 10.42
C PRO A 132 18.72 -8.19 10.98
N ILE A 133 18.40 -9.27 10.28
CA ILE A 133 17.56 -10.36 10.78
C ILE A 133 17.98 -10.60 12.24
N GLU A 134 17.17 -10.13 13.19
CA GLU A 134 17.18 -10.69 14.53
C GLU A 134 16.83 -12.15 14.30
N LYS A 135 17.86 -12.99 14.36
CA LYS A 135 17.73 -14.43 14.42
C LYS A 135 16.65 -14.69 15.45
N THR A 136 15.53 -15.22 15.00
CA THR A 136 14.52 -15.82 15.85
C THR A 136 15.25 -16.79 16.77
N LYS A 137 15.44 -16.38 18.01
CA LYS A 137 15.78 -17.30 19.11
C LYS A 137 14.66 -18.36 19.10
N PRO A 138 14.95 -19.66 19.17
CA PRO A 138 13.90 -20.65 19.33
C PRO A 138 13.33 -20.46 20.74
N GLU A 139 12.31 -19.63 20.84
CA GLU A 139 11.51 -19.45 22.03
C GLU A 139 10.56 -20.65 22.09
N SER A 140 10.74 -21.44 23.14
CA SER A 140 9.95 -22.63 23.47
C SER A 140 8.45 -22.33 23.37
N LEU A 141 7.72 -23.24 22.73
CA LEU A 141 6.26 -23.27 22.64
C LEU A 141 5.61 -22.91 23.99
N PRO A 142 4.77 -21.86 24.08
CA PRO A 142 3.94 -21.67 25.27
C PRO A 142 2.83 -22.72 25.27
N VAL A 143 2.82 -23.54 26.31
CA VAL A 143 1.72 -24.46 26.64
C VAL A 143 0.45 -23.62 26.81
N PHE A 144 -0.55 -23.89 25.96
CA PHE A 144 -1.87 -23.27 26.04
C PHE A 144 -2.58 -23.68 27.33
N THR A 145 -2.78 -22.73 28.24
CA THR A 145 -3.78 -22.84 29.30
C THR A 145 -4.96 -21.95 28.95
N HIS A 146 -6.09 -22.57 28.57
CA HIS A 146 -7.33 -21.85 28.31
C HIS A 146 -7.91 -21.31 29.62
N LYS A 147 -7.97 -19.99 29.76
CA LYS A 147 -8.94 -19.31 30.64
C LYS A 147 -9.95 -18.57 29.75
N PRO A 148 -11.26 -18.81 29.88
CA PRO A 148 -12.26 -18.13 29.06
C PRO A 148 -12.35 -16.65 29.46
N ALA A 149 -11.89 -15.76 28.58
CA ALA A 149 -12.05 -14.32 28.75
C ALA A 149 -13.46 -13.89 28.29
N ARG A 150 -14.22 -13.35 29.25
CA ARG A 150 -15.61 -12.87 29.16
C ARG A 150 -15.73 -11.68 28.19
N SER A 151 -16.05 -11.92 26.92
CA SER A 151 -16.32 -10.87 25.92
C SER A 151 -17.81 -10.48 25.87
N ARG A 152 -18.27 -9.61 26.78
CA ARG A 152 -19.65 -9.05 26.74
C ARG A 152 -19.78 -7.57 27.12
N SER A 153 -18.75 -6.75 26.92
CA SER A 153 -18.78 -5.37 27.44
C SER A 153 -18.56 -4.28 26.38
N PHE A 154 -17.86 -4.55 25.29
CA PHE A 154 -17.52 -3.52 24.30
C PHE A 154 -18.64 -3.21 23.32
N LEU A 155 -19.40 -4.22 22.88
CA LEU A 155 -20.51 -4.02 21.94
C LEU A 155 -21.69 -3.27 22.59
N ARG A 156 -21.90 -3.45 23.90
CA ARG A 156 -22.95 -2.74 24.64
C ARG A 156 -22.66 -1.24 24.78
N SER A 157 -21.40 -0.86 24.96
CA SER A 157 -21.00 0.55 25.09
C SER A 157 -21.11 1.34 23.77
N LEU A 158 -21.10 0.65 22.62
CA LEU A 158 -21.30 1.30 21.32
C LEU A 158 -22.79 1.51 21.00
N LEU A 159 -23.66 0.60 21.45
CA LEU A 159 -25.11 0.73 21.21
C LEU A 159 -25.75 1.81 22.09
N ASP A 160 -25.26 2.00 23.32
CA ASP A 160 -25.77 3.01 24.27
C ASP A 160 -25.46 4.47 23.88
N LYS A 161 -24.66 4.67 22.82
CA LYS A 161 -24.34 6.00 22.27
C LYS A 161 -25.06 6.31 20.95
N LEU A 162 -25.82 5.36 20.42
CA LEU A 162 -26.49 5.47 19.12
C LEU A 162 -28.01 5.58 19.20
N PHE A 163 -28.59 5.53 20.41
CA PHE A 163 -30.01 5.76 20.67
C PHE A 163 -30.19 6.73 21.83
#